data_AF-A0A3G6ZMQ9-F1
#
_entry.id   AF-A0A3G6ZMQ9-F1
#
_cell.length_a   1.000
_cell.length_b   1.000
_cell.length_c   1.000
_cell.angle_alpha   90.00
_cell.angle_beta   90.00
_cell.angle_gamma   90.00
#
_symmetry.space_group_name_H-M   'P 1'
#
loop_
_entity.id
_entity.type
_entity.pdbx_description
1 polymer ?
#
loop_
_entity_poly.entity_id
_entity_poly.type
_entity_poly.pdbx_seq_one_letter_code
_entity_poly.pdbx_strand_id
1 'polypeptide(L)'
;MAIDSAHALLRSLRPVRRVDDTSAPWPGEVVRDPDGAAWLLVDVAELDEGWAGWHVADAEHLLAPHDLVRTPSGHAALFPICGDRLIDVVRRRSDDDDPLSAGEALTLAVSVLRGHLEAGASAGATAGTWWLTDHARPVLALQPTGPTESAAIFRLLLALFPAWTEVLRDGLSAVEQAHPHERDVLGLEARLFALASPQPLRLGARRTASTTPGALPGISARPVVTRAASRAAARAAASAGSVDGGLLARISALMDRDLADAVSRATTGLWRVVSTKGPRSRRRGFMIAAGAAAVVLAVGLTWPSDPEAPAAAEPMVTTPESDASHAPASETDPADGAAPTPTGSTEPTPDDLVAVTDRLLTARAGCGEDRECLAEILVDPQRAPAAGAADLPTDVRTVTFLDDLGGAAVLRVSAHETSNGSAVSQLIVIVRIGEEWVIRDIHDAGATS
;
A
#
# COMPACT_ATOMS: atom_id res chain seq x y z
N MET A 1 5.63 -8.19 47.69
CA MET A 1 5.18 -7.46 46.49
C MET A 1 5.10 -8.47 45.37
N ALA A 2 3.93 -9.11 45.21
CA ALA A 2 3.71 -10.10 44.16
C ALA A 2 3.60 -9.33 42.84
N ILE A 3 4.62 -9.45 41.99
CA ILE A 3 4.45 -9.08 40.58
C ILE A 3 3.44 -10.09 40.06
N ASP A 4 2.23 -9.61 39.79
CA ASP A 4 1.17 -10.39 39.20
C ASP A 4 1.72 -11.04 37.92
N SER A 5 1.94 -12.36 37.98
CA SER A 5 2.59 -13.14 36.92
C SER A 5 1.87 -13.00 35.58
N ALA A 6 0.61 -12.56 35.60
CA ALA A 6 -0.16 -12.22 34.43
C ALA A 6 0.41 -11.07 33.60
N HIS A 7 0.97 -10.08 34.25
CA HIS A 7 1.57 -8.93 33.59
C HIS A 7 2.98 -9.18 33.10
N ALA A 8 3.64 -10.27 33.54
CA ALA A 8 5.03 -10.57 33.15
C ALA A 8 5.15 -11.15 31.73
N LEU A 9 4.12 -11.86 31.25
CA LEU A 9 4.12 -12.51 29.94
C LEU A 9 3.63 -11.58 28.81
N LEU A 10 2.84 -10.56 29.14
CA LEU A 10 2.36 -9.54 28.21
C LEU A 10 3.21 -8.26 28.22
N ARG A 11 4.41 -8.23 28.82
CA ARG A 11 5.13 -6.96 29.09
C ARG A 11 5.39 -6.08 27.86
N SER A 12 5.44 -6.65 26.66
CA SER A 12 5.56 -5.88 25.41
C SER A 12 4.22 -5.28 24.95
N LEU A 13 3.09 -5.85 25.35
CA LEU A 13 1.75 -5.44 24.93
C LEU A 13 1.05 -4.68 26.05
N ARG A 14 0.76 -3.40 25.82
CA ARG A 14 0.02 -2.55 26.75
C ARG A 14 -1.49 -2.68 26.49
N PRO A 15 -2.28 -3.16 27.45
CA PRO A 15 -3.74 -3.19 27.32
C PRO A 15 -4.35 -1.78 27.20
N VAL A 16 -5.37 -1.63 26.36
CA VAL A 16 -6.10 -0.37 26.16
C VAL A 16 -7.54 -0.50 26.63
N ARG A 17 -8.29 -1.48 26.11
CA ARG A 17 -9.71 -1.70 26.43
C ARG A 17 -10.18 -3.07 25.96
N ARG A 18 -11.28 -3.58 26.52
CA ARG A 18 -11.99 -4.75 25.98
C ARG A 18 -13.00 -4.37 24.90
N VAL A 19 -13.24 -5.32 23.99
CA VAL A 19 -14.25 -5.29 22.92
C VAL A 19 -15.10 -6.54 22.96
N ASP A 20 -16.35 -6.40 22.54
CA ASP A 20 -17.28 -7.49 22.30
C ASP A 20 -17.29 -7.88 20.81
N ASP A 21 -18.05 -8.92 20.49
CA ASP A 21 -18.29 -9.46 19.15
C ASP A 21 -19.12 -8.55 18.23
N THR A 22 -19.64 -7.44 18.76
CA THR A 22 -20.31 -6.41 17.96
C THR A 22 -19.34 -5.37 17.44
N SER A 23 -18.22 -5.17 18.14
CA SER A 23 -17.23 -4.13 17.89
C SER A 23 -15.95 -4.66 17.23
N ALA A 24 -15.84 -5.98 17.11
CA ALA A 24 -14.70 -6.71 16.56
C ALA A 24 -15.15 -8.11 16.10
N PRO A 25 -14.37 -8.81 15.27
CA PRO A 25 -14.72 -10.15 14.79
C PRO A 25 -14.94 -11.20 15.89
N TRP A 26 -14.22 -11.06 17.00
CA TRP A 26 -14.33 -11.88 18.20
C TRP A 26 -14.21 -10.98 19.44
N PRO A 27 -14.79 -11.37 20.59
CA PRO A 27 -14.55 -10.68 21.84
C PRO A 27 -13.07 -10.77 22.22
N GLY A 28 -12.52 -9.69 22.81
CA GLY A 28 -11.10 -9.64 23.09
C GLY A 28 -10.64 -8.35 23.74
N GLU A 29 -9.33 -8.13 23.72
CA GLU A 29 -8.69 -6.96 24.28
C GLU A 29 -7.89 -6.22 23.21
N VAL A 30 -8.17 -4.92 23.06
CA VAL A 30 -7.33 -4.04 22.26
C VAL A 30 -6.08 -3.74 23.06
N VAL A 31 -4.93 -4.09 22.49
CA VAL A 31 -3.60 -3.87 23.05
C VAL A 31 -2.78 -2.97 22.14
N ARG A 32 -1.68 -2.42 22.66
CA ARG A 32 -0.65 -1.74 21.86
C ARG A 32 0.68 -2.43 22.03
N ASP A 33 1.42 -2.58 20.94
CA ASP A 33 2.79 -3.06 20.99
C ASP A 33 3.78 -1.96 21.44
N PRO A 34 5.08 -2.26 21.60
CA PRO A 34 6.08 -1.28 22.01
C PRO A 34 6.24 -0.13 21.01
N ASP A 35 5.98 -0.37 19.73
CA ASP A 35 6.04 0.62 18.65
C ASP A 35 4.78 1.49 18.59
N GLY A 36 3.77 1.14 19.40
CA GLY A 36 2.51 1.86 19.56
C GLY A 36 1.42 1.44 18.58
N ALA A 37 1.65 0.43 17.72
CA ALA A 37 0.61 -0.09 16.84
C ALA A 37 -0.45 -0.84 17.66
N ALA A 38 -1.71 -0.75 17.23
CA ALA A 38 -2.84 -1.33 17.94
C ALA A 38 -3.20 -2.69 17.36
N TRP A 39 -3.52 -3.64 18.23
CA TRP A 39 -3.84 -5.01 17.89
C TRP A 39 -5.03 -5.51 18.70
N LEU A 40 -5.76 -6.48 18.16
CA LEU A 40 -6.80 -7.20 18.85
C LEU A 40 -6.21 -8.52 19.40
N LEU A 41 -6.20 -8.67 20.72
CA LEU A 41 -5.80 -9.87 21.41
C LEU A 41 -7.04 -10.70 21.73
N VAL A 42 -7.16 -11.89 21.16
CA VAL A 42 -8.30 -12.81 21.33
C VAL A 42 -7.80 -14.07 22.03
N ASP A 43 -8.46 -14.51 23.10
CA ASP A 43 -8.13 -15.79 23.73
C ASP A 43 -8.37 -16.93 22.71
N VAL A 44 -7.40 -17.84 22.58
CA VAL A 44 -7.55 -18.97 21.64
C VAL A 44 -8.77 -19.83 21.98
N ALA A 45 -9.25 -19.84 23.23
CA ALA A 45 -10.50 -20.53 23.59
C ALA A 45 -11.76 -19.93 22.94
N GLU A 46 -11.72 -18.65 22.52
CA GLU A 46 -12.80 -18.01 21.75
C GLU A 46 -12.77 -18.42 20.26
N LEU A 47 -11.63 -18.97 19.81
CA LEU A 47 -11.41 -19.49 18.47
C LEU A 47 -11.45 -21.01 18.56
N ASP A 48 -12.61 -21.64 18.32
CA ASP A 48 -12.81 -23.09 18.38
C ASP A 48 -11.55 -23.91 18.00
N GLU A 49 -11.28 -25.04 18.67
CA GLU A 49 -10.05 -25.84 18.46
C GLU A 49 -9.77 -26.21 17.00
N GLY A 50 -10.83 -26.34 16.19
CA GLY A 50 -10.78 -26.63 14.75
C GLY A 50 -10.95 -25.40 13.86
N TRP A 51 -10.73 -24.18 14.36
CA TRP A 51 -10.96 -22.95 13.62
C TRP A 51 -10.11 -22.92 12.33
N ALA A 52 -10.81 -22.82 11.20
CA ALA A 52 -10.21 -22.86 9.87
C ALA A 52 -9.11 -21.81 9.65
N GLY A 53 -9.19 -20.67 10.35
CA GLY A 53 -8.22 -19.59 10.25
C GLY A 53 -6.79 -19.98 10.65
N TRP A 54 -6.60 -21.06 11.41
CA TRP A 54 -5.26 -21.57 11.74
C TRP A 54 -4.49 -22.12 10.53
N HIS A 55 -5.21 -22.54 9.48
CA HIS A 55 -4.62 -23.12 8.27
C HIS A 55 -4.44 -22.11 7.14
N VAL A 56 -4.84 -20.86 7.39
CA VAL A 56 -4.75 -19.78 6.43
C VAL A 56 -3.31 -19.26 6.42
N ALA A 57 -2.52 -19.74 5.46
CA ALA A 57 -1.21 -19.18 5.15
C ALA A 57 -1.31 -18.32 3.89
N ASP A 58 -0.69 -17.13 3.91
CA ASP A 58 -0.55 -16.23 2.76
C ASP A 58 -1.87 -15.73 2.12
N ALA A 59 -3.00 -15.87 2.81
CA ALA A 59 -4.27 -15.33 2.32
C ALA A 59 -4.34 -13.81 2.51
N GLU A 60 -4.91 -13.13 1.52
CA GLU A 60 -4.99 -11.67 1.50
C GLU A 60 -6.35 -11.16 2.01
N HIS A 61 -7.41 -11.96 1.85
CA HIS A 61 -8.78 -11.58 2.13
C HIS A 61 -9.40 -12.42 3.25
N LEU A 62 -8.61 -13.25 3.92
CA LEU A 62 -8.98 -13.95 5.15
C LEU A 62 -8.27 -13.32 6.34
N LEU A 63 -9.00 -13.17 7.45
CA LEU A 63 -8.40 -12.69 8.69
C LEU A 63 -7.63 -13.82 9.37
N ALA A 64 -6.31 -13.76 9.25
CA ALA A 64 -5.38 -14.69 9.89
C ALA A 64 -4.74 -14.06 11.14
N PRO A 65 -4.35 -14.88 12.15
CA PRO A 65 -3.58 -14.40 13.29
C PRO A 65 -2.22 -13.88 12.81
N HIS A 66 -1.82 -12.71 13.31
CA HIS A 66 -0.50 -12.15 13.09
C HIS A 66 0.55 -12.86 13.93
N ASP A 67 0.24 -13.14 15.20
CA ASP A 67 1.12 -13.82 16.15
C ASP A 67 0.33 -14.54 17.25
N LEU A 68 1.00 -15.44 17.98
CA LEU A 68 0.47 -16.13 19.16
C LEU A 68 1.23 -15.69 20.42
N VAL A 69 0.47 -15.18 21.37
CA VAL A 69 0.98 -14.68 22.65
C VAL A 69 0.67 -15.69 23.75
N ARG A 70 1.65 -15.97 24.59
CA ARG A 70 1.44 -16.77 25.80
C ARG A 70 0.79 -15.92 26.87
N THR A 71 -0.28 -16.44 27.46
CA THR A 71 -0.96 -15.84 28.60
C THR A 71 -0.86 -16.80 29.79
N PRO A 72 -1.19 -16.35 31.01
CA PRO A 72 -1.26 -17.25 32.17
C PRO A 72 -2.36 -18.31 32.05
N SER A 73 -3.43 -17.98 31.31
CA SER A 73 -4.57 -18.86 31.07
C SER A 73 -4.37 -19.79 29.87
N GLY A 74 -3.36 -19.56 29.04
CA GLY A 74 -3.08 -20.36 27.85
C GLY A 74 -2.39 -19.55 26.76
N HIS A 75 -3.07 -19.41 25.62
CA HIS A 75 -2.59 -18.65 24.48
C HIS A 75 -3.67 -17.68 24.01
N ALA A 76 -3.23 -16.56 23.45
CA ALA A 76 -4.08 -15.61 22.77
C ALA A 76 -3.50 -15.35 21.38
N ALA A 77 -4.36 -15.14 20.40
CA ALA A 77 -3.98 -14.75 19.05
C ALA A 77 -4.07 -13.23 18.87
N LEU A 78 -3.07 -12.68 18.19
CA LEU A 78 -2.98 -11.27 17.83
C LEU A 78 -3.58 -11.07 16.43
N PHE A 79 -4.50 -10.13 16.27
CA PHE A 79 -5.11 -9.80 15.00
C PHE A 79 -5.00 -8.30 14.69
N PRO A 80 -4.94 -7.93 13.39
CA PRO A 80 -5.17 -6.55 12.97
C PRO A 80 -6.48 -6.00 13.52
N ILE A 81 -6.52 -4.70 13.81
CA ILE A 81 -7.75 -4.05 14.27
C ILE A 81 -8.80 -4.05 13.15
N CYS A 82 -9.92 -4.71 13.43
CA CYS A 82 -11.09 -4.77 12.56
C CYS A 82 -12.24 -4.03 13.24
N GLY A 83 -12.30 -2.71 13.05
CA GLY A 83 -13.19 -1.83 13.82
C GLY A 83 -14.59 -1.65 13.25
N ASP A 84 -14.81 -2.07 12.00
CA ASP A 84 -16.05 -1.85 11.26
C ASP A 84 -16.41 -3.09 10.44
N ARG A 85 -17.65 -3.57 10.61
CA ARG A 85 -18.22 -4.60 9.73
C ARG A 85 -18.51 -4.00 8.36
N LEU A 86 -18.10 -4.70 7.31
CA LEU A 86 -18.11 -4.20 5.96
C LEU A 86 -19.52 -3.82 5.48
N ILE A 87 -20.51 -4.67 5.74
CA ILE A 87 -21.90 -4.43 5.33
C ILE A 87 -22.49 -3.17 5.99
N ASP A 88 -22.09 -2.89 7.23
CA ASP A 88 -22.58 -1.73 7.99
C ASP A 88 -21.95 -0.43 7.48
N VAL A 89 -20.70 -0.48 7.01
CA VAL A 89 -20.04 0.66 6.36
C VAL A 89 -20.74 1.01 5.05
N VAL A 90 -21.01 0.02 4.19
CA VAL A 90 -21.67 0.26 2.91
C VAL A 90 -23.09 0.81 3.10
N ARG A 91 -23.85 0.25 4.05
CA ARG A 91 -25.21 0.75 4.38
C ARG A 91 -25.18 2.18 4.90
N ARG A 92 -24.36 2.44 5.92
CA ARG A 92 -24.23 3.78 6.52
C ARG A 92 -23.84 4.84 5.49
N ARG A 93 -22.91 4.51 4.59
CA ARG A 93 -22.50 5.39 3.49
C ARG A 93 -23.64 5.69 2.53
N SER A 94 -24.46 4.69 2.20
CA SER A 94 -25.67 4.87 1.39
C SER A 94 -26.70 5.75 2.10
N ASP A 95 -26.88 5.58 3.41
CA ASP A 95 -27.81 6.37 4.22
C ASP A 95 -27.33 7.83 4.42
N ASP A 96 -26.02 8.06 4.40
CA ASP A 96 -25.38 9.37 4.61
C ASP A 96 -25.10 10.14 3.29
N ASP A 97 -25.71 9.71 2.17
CA ASP A 97 -25.55 10.32 0.84
C ASP A 97 -24.10 10.38 0.33
N ASP A 98 -23.26 9.44 0.80
CA ASP A 98 -21.89 9.19 0.33
C ASP A 98 -21.76 7.74 -0.17
N PRO A 99 -22.54 7.33 -1.20
CA PRO A 99 -22.55 5.96 -1.68
C PRO A 99 -21.19 5.54 -2.23
N LEU A 100 -21.00 4.21 -2.37
CA LEU A 100 -19.81 3.68 -3.02
C LEU A 100 -19.67 4.22 -4.43
N SER A 101 -18.44 4.56 -4.83
CA SER A 101 -18.13 4.76 -6.24
C SER A 101 -18.14 3.42 -7.00
N ALA A 102 -18.18 3.47 -8.33
CA ALA A 102 -18.00 2.28 -9.15
C ALA A 102 -16.67 1.56 -8.85
N GLY A 103 -15.58 2.31 -8.69
CA GLY A 103 -14.27 1.72 -8.37
C GLY A 103 -14.21 1.07 -6.99
N GLU A 104 -14.89 1.64 -6.00
CA GLU A 104 -15.02 1.05 -4.66
C GLU A 104 -15.86 -0.23 -4.70
N ALA A 105 -16.96 -0.22 -5.45
CA ALA A 105 -17.81 -1.39 -5.63
C ALA A 105 -17.08 -2.55 -6.34
N LEU A 106 -16.25 -2.24 -7.33
CA LEU A 106 -15.37 -3.22 -7.97
C LEU A 106 -14.40 -3.82 -6.95
N THR A 107 -13.66 -3.00 -6.22
CA THR A 107 -12.70 -3.46 -5.21
C THR A 107 -13.39 -4.37 -4.19
N LEU A 108 -14.58 -3.99 -3.73
CA LEU A 108 -15.40 -4.78 -2.83
C LEU A 108 -15.80 -6.13 -3.44
N ALA A 109 -16.36 -6.14 -4.66
CA ALA A 109 -16.80 -7.35 -5.32
C ALA A 109 -15.65 -8.34 -5.54
N VAL A 110 -14.49 -7.86 -6.01
CA VAL A 110 -13.29 -8.67 -6.23
C VAL A 110 -12.75 -9.21 -4.90
N SER A 111 -12.66 -8.37 -3.86
CA SER A 111 -12.19 -8.80 -2.53
C SER A 111 -13.06 -9.94 -1.99
N VAL A 112 -14.38 -9.83 -2.14
CA VAL A 112 -15.33 -10.85 -1.68
C VAL A 112 -15.19 -12.15 -2.46
N LEU A 113 -15.03 -12.07 -3.78
CA LEU A 113 -14.81 -13.25 -4.63
C LEU A 113 -13.50 -13.98 -4.26
N ARG A 114 -12.41 -13.22 -4.12
CA ARG A 114 -11.09 -13.76 -3.74
C ARG A 114 -11.11 -14.39 -2.36
N GLY A 115 -11.63 -13.69 -1.35
CA GLY A 115 -11.72 -14.27 -0.01
C GLY A 115 -12.64 -15.48 0.07
N HIS A 116 -13.70 -15.54 -0.73
CA HIS A 116 -14.54 -16.74 -0.80
C HIS A 116 -13.80 -17.93 -1.43
N LEU A 117 -12.99 -17.69 -2.46
CA LEU A 117 -12.13 -18.71 -3.07
C LEU A 117 -11.05 -19.18 -2.08
N GLU A 118 -10.38 -18.24 -1.40
CA GLU A 118 -9.38 -18.52 -0.36
C GLU A 118 -9.97 -19.35 0.79
N ALA A 119 -11.19 -19.02 1.23
CA ALA A 119 -11.90 -19.74 2.30
C ALA A 119 -12.21 -21.19 1.89
N GLY A 120 -12.69 -21.39 0.66
CA GLY A 120 -12.95 -22.72 0.10
C GLY A 120 -11.68 -23.58 0.02
N ALA A 121 -10.55 -22.98 -0.36
CA ALA A 121 -9.27 -23.69 -0.47
C ALA A 121 -8.67 -24.08 0.89
N SER A 122 -8.86 -23.25 1.93
CA SER A 122 -8.14 -23.39 3.20
C SER A 122 -8.76 -24.39 4.18
N ALA A 123 -10.08 -24.63 4.13
CA ALA A 123 -10.74 -25.50 5.11
C ALA A 123 -12.14 -26.01 4.73
N GLY A 124 -12.67 -25.70 3.53
CA GLY A 124 -14.09 -25.92 3.21
C GLY A 124 -15.06 -25.14 4.11
N ALA A 125 -14.54 -24.21 4.92
CA ALA A 125 -15.31 -23.36 5.81
C ALA A 125 -15.68 -22.07 5.05
N THR A 126 -16.95 -21.93 4.71
CA THR A 126 -17.48 -20.74 4.03
C THR A 126 -18.36 -19.91 4.94
N ALA A 127 -18.22 -20.04 6.26
CA ALA A 127 -18.97 -19.27 7.24
C ALA A 127 -18.11 -18.13 7.75
N GLY A 128 -18.67 -16.92 7.88
CA GLY A 128 -17.90 -15.79 8.38
C GLY A 128 -18.51 -14.43 8.13
N THR A 129 -17.94 -13.45 8.80
CA THR A 129 -18.34 -12.04 8.76
C THR A 129 -17.24 -11.23 8.07
N TRP A 130 -17.63 -10.29 7.21
CA TRP A 130 -16.68 -9.42 6.53
C TRP A 130 -16.42 -8.15 7.35
N TRP A 131 -15.14 -7.82 7.53
CA TRP A 131 -14.68 -6.66 8.28
C TRP A 131 -13.73 -5.80 7.44
N LEU A 132 -13.56 -4.56 7.86
CA LEU A 132 -12.51 -3.69 7.38
C LEU A 132 -11.40 -3.58 8.41
N THR A 133 -10.17 -3.80 7.95
CA THR A 133 -8.97 -3.41 8.71
C THR A 133 -8.88 -1.89 8.83
N ASP A 134 -7.97 -1.40 9.67
CA ASP A 134 -7.62 0.02 9.77
C ASP A 134 -7.12 0.63 8.45
N HIS A 135 -6.56 -0.18 7.55
CA HIS A 135 -6.19 0.19 6.18
C HIS A 135 -7.34 0.06 5.17
N ALA A 136 -8.59 -0.06 5.63
CA ALA A 136 -9.78 -0.21 4.78
C ALA A 136 -9.75 -1.44 3.85
N ARG A 137 -8.93 -2.45 4.16
CA ARG A 137 -8.91 -3.73 3.43
C ARG A 137 -10.06 -4.63 3.92
N PRO A 138 -10.93 -5.13 3.01
CA PRO A 138 -11.89 -6.18 3.32
C PRO A 138 -11.20 -7.49 3.70
N VAL A 139 -11.56 -8.04 4.85
CA VAL A 139 -11.10 -9.34 5.31
C VAL A 139 -12.29 -10.15 5.86
N LEU A 140 -12.31 -11.44 5.55
CA LEU A 140 -13.30 -12.39 6.05
C LEU A 140 -12.79 -13.01 7.35
N ALA A 141 -13.48 -12.73 8.44
CA ALA A 141 -13.29 -13.44 9.70
C ALA A 141 -14.11 -14.74 9.66
N LEU A 142 -13.41 -15.86 9.50
CA LEU A 142 -14.02 -17.18 9.43
C LEU A 142 -14.70 -17.52 10.75
N GLN A 143 -15.92 -18.02 10.68
CA GLN A 143 -16.66 -18.50 11.85
C GLN A 143 -16.85 -20.02 11.75
N PRO A 144 -16.96 -20.73 12.87
CA PRO A 144 -17.12 -22.18 12.87
C PRO A 144 -18.43 -22.65 12.23
N THR A 145 -19.49 -21.85 12.39
CA THR A 145 -20.83 -22.12 11.88
C THR A 145 -21.52 -20.84 11.42
N GLY A 146 -22.53 -20.99 10.56
CA GLY A 146 -23.34 -19.87 10.06
C GLY A 146 -23.15 -19.61 8.57
N PRO A 147 -23.93 -18.68 7.99
CA PRO A 147 -23.74 -18.26 6.61
C PRO A 147 -22.54 -17.32 6.48
N THR A 148 -21.93 -17.26 5.29
CA THR A 148 -21.08 -16.11 4.94
C THR A 148 -21.92 -14.90 4.56
N GLU A 149 -21.42 -13.73 4.94
CA GLU A 149 -21.92 -12.44 4.45
C GLU A 149 -21.62 -12.13 2.99
N SER A 150 -20.78 -12.93 2.30
CA SER A 150 -20.43 -12.71 0.89
C SER A 150 -21.67 -12.53 0.01
N ALA A 151 -22.67 -13.42 0.16
CA ALA A 151 -23.91 -13.34 -0.60
C ALA A 151 -24.75 -12.09 -0.23
N ALA A 152 -24.72 -11.66 1.04
CA ALA A 152 -25.41 -10.44 1.46
C ALA A 152 -24.77 -9.18 0.85
N ILE A 153 -23.44 -9.15 0.75
CA ILE A 153 -22.70 -8.06 0.10
C ILE A 153 -23.03 -8.00 -1.39
N PHE A 154 -23.05 -9.13 -2.10
CA PHE A 154 -23.42 -9.16 -3.51
C PHE A 154 -24.87 -8.71 -3.77
N ARG A 155 -25.81 -9.06 -2.88
CA ARG A 155 -27.19 -8.55 -2.95
C ARG A 155 -27.26 -7.04 -2.72
N LEU A 156 -26.44 -6.50 -1.83
CA LEU A 156 -26.32 -5.06 -1.62
C LEU A 156 -25.74 -4.37 -2.86
N LEU A 157 -24.67 -4.91 -3.45
CA LEU A 157 -24.10 -4.39 -4.69
C LEU A 157 -25.10 -4.43 -5.85
N LEU A 158 -25.91 -5.49 -5.98
CA LEU A 158 -26.97 -5.57 -6.98
C LEU A 158 -28.01 -4.44 -6.85
N ALA A 159 -28.34 -4.06 -5.61
CA ALA A 159 -29.26 -2.96 -5.36
C ALA A 159 -28.64 -1.59 -5.68
N LEU A 160 -27.34 -1.42 -5.42
CA LEU A 160 -26.63 -0.15 -5.60
C LEU A 160 -26.16 0.07 -7.05
N PHE A 161 -25.83 -1.00 -7.78
CA PHE A 161 -25.25 -0.95 -9.12
C PHE A 161 -26.08 -1.76 -10.13
N PRO A 162 -27.31 -1.31 -10.47
CA PRO A 162 -28.20 -2.03 -11.38
C PRO A 162 -27.61 -2.22 -12.79
N ALA A 163 -26.72 -1.32 -13.23
CA ALA A 163 -26.01 -1.46 -14.50
C ALA A 163 -25.08 -2.69 -14.54
N TRP A 164 -24.71 -3.26 -13.39
CA TRP A 164 -23.81 -4.41 -13.27
C TRP A 164 -24.55 -5.72 -12.97
N THR A 165 -25.88 -5.73 -13.14
CA THR A 165 -26.76 -6.82 -12.68
C THR A 165 -26.29 -8.20 -13.16
N GLU A 166 -25.88 -8.35 -14.42
CA GLU A 166 -25.45 -9.64 -14.97
C GLU A 166 -24.22 -10.19 -14.24
N VAL A 167 -23.12 -9.43 -14.22
CA VAL A 167 -21.86 -9.88 -13.58
C VAL A 167 -22.03 -10.07 -12.07
N LEU A 168 -22.84 -9.24 -11.40
CA LEU A 168 -23.08 -9.35 -9.97
C LEU A 168 -23.99 -10.53 -9.62
N ARG A 169 -24.92 -10.95 -10.50
CA ARG A 169 -25.70 -12.18 -10.31
C ARG A 169 -24.83 -13.41 -10.45
N ASP A 170 -23.93 -13.42 -11.42
CA ASP A 170 -22.98 -14.52 -11.59
C ASP A 170 -22.02 -14.59 -10.40
N GLY A 171 -21.56 -13.44 -9.90
CA GLY A 171 -20.76 -13.35 -8.68
C GLY A 171 -21.52 -13.83 -7.43
N LEU A 172 -22.80 -13.45 -7.30
CA LEU A 172 -23.68 -13.96 -6.24
C LEU A 172 -23.79 -15.50 -6.30
N SER A 173 -23.99 -16.05 -7.51
CA SER A 173 -24.05 -17.50 -7.71
C SER A 173 -22.73 -18.17 -7.32
N ALA A 174 -21.58 -17.56 -7.64
CA ALA A 174 -20.27 -18.09 -7.28
C ALA A 174 -20.05 -18.11 -5.75
N VAL A 175 -20.44 -17.07 -5.02
CA VAL A 175 -20.27 -17.04 -3.55
C VAL A 175 -21.33 -17.86 -2.79
N GLU A 176 -22.42 -18.26 -3.45
CA GLU A 176 -23.38 -19.23 -2.90
C GLU A 176 -22.91 -20.68 -3.07
N GLN A 177 -21.96 -20.94 -3.97
CA GLN A 177 -21.32 -22.23 -4.10
C GLN A 177 -20.31 -22.45 -2.96
N ALA A 178 -20.32 -23.63 -2.36
CA ALA A 178 -19.37 -23.99 -1.31
C ALA A 178 -17.92 -24.01 -1.83
N HIS A 179 -17.72 -24.37 -3.10
CA HIS A 179 -16.41 -24.47 -3.74
C HIS A 179 -16.49 -23.96 -5.19
N PRO A 180 -16.46 -22.64 -5.42
CA PRO A 180 -16.46 -22.13 -6.79
C PRO A 180 -15.19 -22.55 -7.52
N HIS A 181 -15.29 -22.78 -8.82
CA HIS A 181 -14.11 -23.03 -9.64
C HIS A 181 -13.29 -21.74 -9.79
N GLU A 182 -12.00 -21.82 -9.51
CA GLU A 182 -11.06 -20.69 -9.64
C GLU A 182 -11.14 -20.00 -11.01
N ARG A 183 -11.28 -20.79 -12.08
CA ARG A 183 -11.42 -20.27 -13.45
C ARG A 183 -12.65 -19.38 -13.62
N ASP A 184 -13.76 -19.73 -12.98
CA ASP A 184 -15.01 -18.98 -13.07
C ASP A 184 -14.88 -17.66 -12.29
N VAL A 185 -14.23 -17.69 -11.13
CA VAL A 185 -13.90 -16.50 -10.34
C VAL A 185 -12.98 -15.55 -11.11
N LEU A 186 -11.92 -16.04 -11.73
CA LEU A 186 -11.03 -15.23 -12.57
C LEU A 186 -11.76 -14.61 -13.77
N GLY A 187 -12.69 -15.36 -14.39
CA GLY A 187 -13.54 -14.84 -15.46
C GLY A 187 -14.49 -13.73 -14.98
N LEU A 188 -15.02 -13.87 -13.77
CA LEU A 188 -15.83 -12.83 -13.11
C LEU A 188 -15.03 -11.57 -12.82
N GLU A 189 -13.82 -11.72 -12.27
CA GLU A 189 -12.91 -10.60 -12.01
C GLU A 189 -12.61 -9.82 -13.29
N ALA A 190 -12.25 -10.51 -14.37
CA ALA A 190 -11.97 -9.87 -15.66
C ALA A 190 -13.17 -9.05 -16.18
N ARG A 191 -14.40 -9.57 -16.01
CA ARG A 191 -15.62 -8.82 -16.36
C ARG A 191 -15.85 -7.61 -15.45
N LEU A 192 -15.57 -7.71 -14.16
CA LEU A 192 -15.65 -6.57 -13.24
C LEU A 192 -14.63 -5.47 -13.58
N PHE A 193 -13.39 -5.85 -13.90
CA PHE A 193 -12.34 -4.92 -14.34
C PHE A 193 -12.63 -4.24 -15.68
N ALA A 194 -13.47 -4.83 -16.53
CA ALA A 194 -13.93 -4.18 -17.74
C ALA A 194 -14.96 -3.06 -17.48
N LEU A 195 -15.58 -3.00 -16.28
CA LEU A 195 -16.63 -2.04 -15.95
C LEU A 195 -16.13 -0.79 -15.22
N ALA A 196 -15.04 -0.90 -14.45
CA ALA A 196 -14.47 0.21 -13.70
C ALA A 196 -12.99 0.00 -13.39
N SER A 197 -12.31 1.07 -12.97
CA SER A 197 -10.97 0.98 -12.38
C SER A 197 -11.06 0.83 -10.86
N PRO A 198 -10.22 0.00 -10.23
CA PRO A 198 -10.26 -0.21 -8.79
C PRO A 198 -9.96 1.09 -8.03
N GLN A 199 -10.69 1.31 -6.94
CA GLN A 199 -10.45 2.42 -6.00
C GLN A 199 -10.41 1.89 -4.56
N PRO A 200 -9.60 2.51 -3.68
CA PRO A 200 -9.56 2.13 -2.27
C PRO A 200 -10.91 2.43 -1.60
N LEU A 201 -11.34 1.53 -0.72
CA LEU A 201 -12.56 1.74 0.06
C LEU A 201 -12.33 2.86 1.06
N ARG A 202 -13.21 3.87 1.06
CA ARG A 202 -13.20 4.89 2.09
C ARG A 202 -13.92 4.40 3.33
N LEU A 203 -13.20 4.45 4.45
CA LEU A 203 -13.80 4.42 5.78
C LEU A 203 -14.57 5.73 5.93
N GLY A 204 -15.88 5.70 5.72
CA GLY A 204 -16.73 6.89 5.85
C GLY A 204 -16.49 7.58 7.21
N ALA A 205 -16.62 8.90 7.26
CA ALA A 205 -16.40 9.65 8.48
C ALA A 205 -17.27 9.06 9.60
N ARG A 206 -16.63 8.45 10.62
CA ARG A 206 -17.35 8.07 11.84
C ARG A 206 -17.99 9.36 12.35
N ARG A 207 -19.33 9.37 12.48
CA ARG A 207 -20.02 10.40 13.27
C ARG A 207 -19.58 10.24 14.72
N THR A 208 -18.41 10.77 15.04
CA THR A 208 -18.00 11.06 16.40
C THR A 208 -18.94 12.15 16.87
N ALA A 209 -19.72 11.89 17.92
CA ALA A 209 -20.36 12.96 18.66
C ALA A 209 -19.29 14.01 19.01
N SER A 210 -19.55 15.25 18.59
CA SER A 210 -18.68 16.44 18.59
C SER A 210 -17.56 16.44 19.64
N THR A 211 -16.31 16.46 19.19
CA THR A 211 -15.10 16.54 20.02
C THR A 211 -14.66 17.99 20.20
N THR A 212 -14.66 18.45 21.44
CA THR A 212 -13.81 19.56 21.90
C THR A 212 -12.34 19.19 21.71
N PRO A 213 -11.43 20.11 21.32
CA PRO A 213 -10.00 19.82 21.21
C PRO A 213 -9.44 19.40 22.58
N GLY A 214 -8.91 18.18 22.68
CA GLY A 214 -8.24 17.66 23.88
C GLY A 214 -8.87 16.43 24.55
N ALA A 215 -10.01 15.91 24.06
CA ALA A 215 -10.60 14.67 24.57
C ALA A 215 -10.23 13.46 23.69
N LEU A 216 -9.67 12.42 24.34
CA LEU A 216 -9.29 11.14 23.73
C LEU A 216 -10.50 10.42 23.09
N PRO A 217 -10.33 9.67 21.98
CA PRO A 217 -11.44 9.04 21.27
C PRO A 217 -11.95 7.80 22.03
N GLY A 218 -13.25 7.79 22.34
CA GLY A 218 -14.01 6.58 22.68
C GLY A 218 -14.47 6.48 24.14
N ILE A 219 -15.43 7.32 24.55
CA ILE A 219 -16.21 7.10 25.78
C ILE A 219 -17.70 7.28 25.46
N SER A 220 -18.44 6.17 25.38
CA SER A 220 -19.89 6.16 25.56
C SER A 220 -20.19 5.51 26.91
N ALA A 221 -20.15 6.30 27.97
CA ALA A 221 -20.87 6.02 29.19
C ALA A 221 -22.05 6.99 29.22
N ARG A 222 -23.25 6.46 28.99
CA ARG A 222 -24.52 7.21 28.95
C ARG A 222 -24.70 8.00 30.26
N PRO A 223 -24.64 9.34 30.28
CA PRO A 223 -24.92 10.10 31.49
C PRO A 223 -26.40 10.45 31.54
N VAL A 224 -27.03 10.20 32.68
CA VAL A 224 -28.36 10.71 33.00
C VAL A 224 -28.30 12.24 33.06
N VAL A 225 -28.85 12.91 32.04
CA VAL A 225 -28.84 14.36 31.91
C VAL A 225 -29.88 14.96 32.88
N THR A 226 -29.42 15.72 33.87
CA THR A 226 -30.30 16.63 34.64
C THR A 226 -30.31 18.01 34.00
N ARG A 227 -31.49 18.66 34.04
CA ARG A 227 -31.86 19.92 33.36
C ARG A 227 -31.04 21.17 33.77
N ALA A 228 -30.03 21.03 34.63
CA ALA A 228 -29.18 22.11 35.11
C ALA A 228 -27.94 22.33 34.22
N ALA A 229 -27.43 21.29 33.55
CA ALA A 229 -26.21 21.35 32.72
C ALA A 229 -26.41 22.14 31.40
N SER A 230 -27.64 22.21 30.90
CA SER A 230 -27.97 22.86 29.62
C SER A 230 -27.85 24.40 29.63
N ARG A 231 -27.89 25.04 30.81
CA ARG A 231 -27.76 26.51 30.92
C ARG A 231 -26.33 27.02 31.07
N ALA A 232 -25.38 26.13 31.39
CA ALA A 232 -23.96 26.48 31.45
C ALA A 232 -23.29 26.43 30.07
N ALA A 233 -23.67 25.45 29.24
CA ALA A 233 -23.14 25.29 27.87
C ALA A 233 -23.51 26.46 26.94
N ALA A 234 -24.68 27.08 27.12
CA ALA A 234 -25.13 28.21 26.30
C ALA A 234 -24.32 29.49 26.51
N ARG A 235 -23.57 29.63 27.61
CA ARG A 235 -22.71 30.81 27.85
C ARG A 235 -21.28 30.65 27.36
N ALA A 236 -20.81 29.41 27.16
CA ALA A 236 -19.45 29.13 26.68
C ALA A 236 -19.33 29.21 25.14
N ALA A 237 -20.45 29.06 24.42
CA ALA A 237 -20.48 29.12 22.95
C ALA A 237 -20.34 30.54 22.36
N ALA A 238 -20.32 31.59 23.20
CA ALA A 238 -20.25 32.98 22.75
C ALA A 238 -18.80 33.53 22.61
N SER A 239 -17.76 32.73 22.89
CA SER A 239 -16.38 33.21 22.90
C SER A 239 -15.37 32.16 22.44
N ALA A 240 -15.24 31.95 21.13
CA ALA A 240 -14.03 31.37 20.54
C ALA A 240 -13.95 31.74 19.05
N GLY A 241 -13.11 32.72 18.73
CA GLY A 241 -12.78 33.16 17.38
C GLY A 241 -11.68 32.32 16.72
N SER A 242 -11.56 32.50 15.41
CA SER A 242 -10.76 31.78 14.42
C SER A 242 -9.25 31.69 14.66
N VAL A 243 -8.65 30.55 14.28
CA VAL A 243 -7.30 30.48 13.68
C VAL A 243 -7.30 29.38 12.61
N ASP A 244 -7.05 29.76 11.35
CA ASP A 244 -6.82 28.88 10.21
C ASP A 244 -5.36 28.41 10.18
N GLY A 245 -5.14 27.14 9.84
CA GLY A 245 -3.81 26.59 9.57
C GLY A 245 -3.75 25.07 9.52
N GLY A 246 -3.71 24.50 8.30
CA GLY A 246 -3.07 23.20 8.06
C GLY A 246 -3.96 22.04 7.62
N LEU A 247 -4.80 22.22 6.59
CA LEU A 247 -5.44 21.10 5.89
C LEU A 247 -4.41 20.29 5.08
N LEU A 248 -3.40 20.94 4.51
CA LEU A 248 -2.38 20.32 3.66
C LEU A 248 -1.40 19.41 4.44
N ALA A 249 -1.02 19.78 5.66
CA ALA A 249 -0.17 18.95 6.52
C ALA A 249 -0.83 17.63 6.97
N ARG A 250 -2.16 17.56 6.92
CA ARG A 250 -2.92 16.34 7.24
C ARG A 250 -3.07 15.41 6.05
N ILE A 251 -2.97 15.94 4.84
CA ILE A 251 -3.05 15.17 3.59
C ILE A 251 -1.70 14.49 3.31
N SER A 252 -0.57 15.14 3.58
CA SER A 252 0.76 14.54 3.42
C SER A 252 1.01 13.36 4.37
N ALA A 253 0.61 13.48 5.64
CA ALA A 253 0.79 12.43 6.64
C ALA A 253 0.00 11.14 6.36
N LEU A 254 -1.01 11.20 5.48
CA LEU A 254 -1.83 10.05 5.09
C LEU A 254 -1.23 9.29 3.89
N MET A 255 -0.40 9.93 3.06
CA MET A 255 0.21 9.29 1.89
C MET A 255 1.53 8.58 2.21
N ASP A 256 2.19 8.93 3.32
CA ASP A 256 3.49 8.37 3.70
C ASP A 256 3.43 6.94 4.29
N ARG A 257 2.25 6.47 4.73
CA ARG A 257 2.12 5.14 5.37
C ARG A 257 1.90 3.99 4.39
N ASP A 258 1.25 4.25 3.25
CA ASP A 258 0.79 3.17 2.37
C ASP A 258 1.85 2.67 1.38
N LEU A 259 2.88 3.47 1.08
CA LEU A 259 3.96 3.05 0.18
C LEU A 259 5.11 2.33 0.90
N ALA A 260 5.41 2.71 2.15
CA ALA A 260 6.49 2.12 2.94
C ALA A 260 6.22 0.64 3.28
N ASP A 261 4.95 0.30 3.55
CA ASP A 261 4.55 -1.05 3.93
C ASP A 261 4.40 -2.01 2.74
N ALA A 262 4.06 -1.48 1.56
CA ALA A 262 3.99 -2.25 0.31
C ALA A 262 5.38 -2.68 -0.18
N VAL A 263 6.39 -1.79 -0.05
CA VAL A 263 7.77 -2.06 -0.48
C VAL A 263 8.51 -2.97 0.51
N SER A 264 8.24 -2.86 1.81
CA SER A 264 8.87 -3.69 2.86
C SER A 264 8.48 -5.18 2.78
N ARG A 265 7.24 -5.48 2.35
CA ARG A 265 6.76 -6.87 2.23
C ARG A 265 7.18 -7.53 0.91
N ALA A 266 7.32 -6.76 -0.16
CA ALA A 266 7.83 -7.27 -1.44
C ALA A 266 9.31 -7.71 -1.35
N THR A 267 10.14 -6.98 -0.59
CA THR A 267 11.57 -7.28 -0.47
C THR A 267 11.87 -8.45 0.48
N THR A 268 11.10 -8.62 1.56
CA THR A 268 11.34 -9.69 2.55
C THR A 268 10.82 -11.07 2.09
N GLY A 269 9.78 -11.11 1.25
CA GLY A 269 9.21 -12.37 0.72
C GLY A 269 10.06 -13.02 -0.38
N LEU A 270 10.68 -12.21 -1.23
CA LEU A 270 11.48 -12.70 -2.36
C LEU A 270 12.85 -13.25 -1.93
N TRP A 271 13.44 -12.72 -0.86
CA TRP A 271 14.77 -13.15 -0.39
C TRP A 271 14.78 -14.59 0.17
N ARG A 272 13.65 -15.06 0.72
CA ARG A 272 13.51 -16.43 1.27
C ARG A 272 13.30 -17.49 0.18
N VAL A 273 12.77 -17.10 -0.97
CA VAL A 273 12.52 -17.99 -2.11
C VAL A 273 13.77 -18.16 -2.99
N VAL A 274 14.64 -17.16 -3.04
CA VAL A 274 15.88 -17.20 -3.83
C VAL A 274 17.01 -17.94 -3.11
N SER A 275 17.02 -18.00 -1.77
CA SER A 275 18.09 -18.71 -1.03
C SER A 275 17.95 -20.24 -0.98
N THR A 276 16.89 -20.83 -1.53
CA THR A 276 16.60 -22.28 -1.39
C THR A 276 16.41 -23.07 -2.70
N LYS A 277 16.67 -22.50 -3.88
CA LYS A 277 16.52 -23.26 -5.15
C LYS A 277 17.75 -23.18 -6.05
N GLY A 278 18.48 -24.30 -6.12
CA GLY A 278 19.55 -24.54 -7.09
C GLY A 278 19.07 -24.54 -8.56
N PRO A 279 20.00 -24.52 -9.52
CA PRO A 279 19.73 -24.09 -10.89
C PRO A 279 19.02 -25.17 -11.72
N ARG A 280 17.84 -24.87 -12.28
CA ARG A 280 17.22 -25.70 -13.33
C ARG A 280 16.59 -24.88 -14.47
N SER A 281 17.19 -25.09 -15.66
CA SER A 281 16.62 -24.99 -17.03
C SER A 281 16.30 -23.60 -17.63
N ARG A 282 17.27 -23.10 -18.43
CA ARG A 282 17.28 -21.86 -19.24
C ARG A 282 16.28 -21.78 -20.43
N ARG A 283 15.36 -22.73 -20.63
CA ARG A 283 14.54 -22.80 -21.86
C ARG A 283 13.09 -22.27 -21.76
N ARG A 284 12.62 -21.82 -20.59
CA ARG A 284 11.26 -21.28 -20.43
C ARG A 284 11.16 -19.75 -20.37
N GLY A 285 12.27 -19.02 -20.31
CA GLY A 285 12.28 -17.55 -20.20
C GLY A 285 11.90 -16.79 -21.48
N PHE A 286 12.02 -17.40 -22.65
CA PHE A 286 11.81 -16.68 -23.92
C PHE A 286 10.35 -16.46 -24.32
N MET A 287 9.38 -17.18 -23.74
CA MET A 287 7.96 -17.02 -24.11
C MET A 287 7.23 -15.94 -23.29
N ILE A 288 7.78 -15.50 -22.17
CA ILE A 288 7.16 -14.48 -21.30
C ILE A 288 7.49 -13.06 -21.81
N ALA A 289 8.68 -12.85 -22.37
CA ALA A 289 9.11 -11.55 -22.89
C ALA A 289 8.33 -11.07 -24.12
N ALA A 290 7.81 -11.99 -24.95
CA ALA A 290 7.09 -11.63 -26.17
C ALA A 290 5.65 -11.12 -25.94
N GLY A 291 5.04 -11.45 -24.79
CA GLY A 291 3.67 -11.03 -24.47
C GLY A 291 3.58 -9.60 -23.92
N ALA A 292 4.58 -9.15 -23.18
CA ALA A 292 4.59 -7.83 -22.54
C ALA A 292 4.72 -6.68 -23.55
N ALA A 293 5.47 -6.88 -24.65
CA ALA A 293 5.67 -5.84 -25.67
C ALA A 293 4.38 -5.50 -26.46
N ALA A 294 3.45 -6.45 -26.61
CA ALA A 294 2.21 -6.23 -27.36
C ALA A 294 1.18 -5.37 -26.60
N VAL A 295 1.19 -5.42 -25.26
CA VAL A 295 0.27 -4.66 -24.40
C VAL A 295 0.68 -3.18 -24.31
N VAL A 296 1.99 -2.90 -24.26
CA VAL A 296 2.51 -1.53 -24.20
C VAL A 296 2.21 -0.76 -25.50
N LEU A 297 2.32 -1.44 -26.66
CA LEU A 297 2.02 -0.83 -27.96
C LEU A 297 0.52 -0.51 -28.14
N ALA A 298 -0.39 -1.27 -27.51
CA ALA A 298 -1.83 -1.00 -27.59
C ALA A 298 -2.27 0.18 -26.72
N VAL A 299 -1.61 0.39 -25.57
CA VAL A 299 -1.92 1.50 -24.65
C VAL A 299 -1.34 2.82 -25.15
N GLY A 300 -0.13 2.82 -25.73
CA GLY A 300 0.49 4.05 -26.25
C GLY A 300 -0.24 4.70 -27.42
N LEU A 301 -0.98 3.92 -28.21
CA LEU A 301 -1.71 4.41 -29.40
C LEU A 301 -3.08 5.01 -29.10
N THR A 302 -3.58 4.92 -27.86
CA THR A 302 -4.93 5.37 -27.49
C THR A 302 -4.95 6.60 -26.59
N TRP A 303 -3.79 7.23 -26.34
CA TRP A 303 -3.73 8.44 -25.53
C TRP A 303 -4.11 9.69 -26.37
N PRO A 304 -5.15 10.44 -25.97
CA PRO A 304 -5.63 11.58 -26.72
C PRO A 304 -4.62 12.74 -26.66
N SER A 305 -4.32 13.32 -27.82
CA SER A 305 -3.52 14.53 -27.95
C SER A 305 -4.45 15.74 -28.01
N ASP A 306 -4.32 16.69 -27.08
CA ASP A 306 -5.06 17.95 -27.13
C ASP A 306 -4.51 18.89 -28.23
N PRO A 307 -5.39 19.56 -29.00
CA PRO A 307 -4.99 20.49 -30.06
C PRO A 307 -4.88 21.97 -29.59
N GLU A 308 -3.73 22.58 -29.92
CA GLU A 308 -3.45 24.01 -30.24
C GLU A 308 -3.78 25.12 -29.21
N ALA A 309 -2.91 26.08 -28.88
CA ALA A 309 -2.31 27.14 -29.73
C ALA A 309 -1.42 28.09 -28.86
N PRO A 310 -0.84 29.22 -29.36
CA PRO A 310 -0.13 29.50 -30.62
C PRO A 310 1.23 30.24 -30.45
N ALA A 311 1.98 30.38 -31.56
CA ALA A 311 2.60 31.62 -32.08
C ALA A 311 4.13 31.61 -32.36
N ALA A 312 4.43 32.08 -33.58
CA ALA A 312 5.68 32.60 -34.14
C ALA A 312 6.80 31.56 -34.36
N ALA A 313 7.44 31.43 -35.52
CA ALA A 313 7.72 32.42 -36.57
C ALA A 313 8.01 31.73 -37.92
N GLU A 314 7.57 32.33 -39.03
CA GLU A 314 8.08 32.01 -40.37
C GLU A 314 9.55 32.44 -40.49
N PRO A 315 10.33 31.76 -41.36
CA PRO A 315 10.76 32.51 -42.53
C PRO A 315 10.62 31.73 -43.84
N MET A 316 9.94 32.39 -44.75
CA MET A 316 9.97 32.27 -46.20
C MET A 316 11.41 32.44 -46.73
N VAL A 317 11.97 31.44 -47.43
CA VAL A 317 12.85 31.65 -48.61
C VAL A 317 12.75 30.46 -49.57
N THR A 318 12.27 30.81 -50.77
CA THR A 318 12.30 30.19 -52.10
C THR A 318 13.29 29.04 -52.41
N THR A 319 12.78 28.02 -53.12
CA THR A 319 13.56 27.20 -54.06
C THR A 319 12.88 27.14 -55.44
N PRO A 320 13.62 27.28 -56.54
CA PRO A 320 13.09 27.15 -57.90
C PRO A 320 13.10 25.69 -58.38
N GLU A 321 12.29 25.46 -59.41
CA GLU A 321 12.08 24.24 -60.17
C GLU A 321 13.11 24.10 -61.31
N SER A 322 13.75 22.93 -61.47
CA SER A 322 14.06 22.28 -62.77
C SER A 322 14.87 20.99 -62.59
N ASP A 323 14.15 19.88 -62.74
CA ASP A 323 14.31 18.78 -63.69
C ASP A 323 15.64 18.03 -63.97
N ALA A 324 15.41 16.73 -64.24
CA ALA A 324 16.20 15.74 -65.00
C ALA A 324 17.30 14.88 -64.33
N SER A 325 16.88 13.65 -64.00
CA SER A 325 17.28 12.37 -64.64
C SER A 325 18.70 11.76 -64.46
N HIS A 326 18.65 10.46 -64.11
CA HIS A 326 19.58 9.34 -64.32
C HIS A 326 20.54 8.90 -63.19
N ALA A 327 20.47 7.58 -62.95
CA ALA A 327 21.12 6.75 -61.94
C ALA A 327 22.43 6.11 -62.48
N PRO A 328 23.02 5.08 -61.85
CA PRO A 328 23.85 5.11 -60.64
C PRO A 328 25.25 4.48 -60.88
N ALA A 329 26.23 4.68 -59.98
CA ALA A 329 27.21 3.65 -59.53
C ALA A 329 28.36 4.19 -58.64
N SER A 330 28.50 3.53 -57.49
CA SER A 330 29.73 3.08 -56.78
C SER A 330 30.84 4.03 -56.27
N GLU A 331 31.09 3.81 -54.97
CA GLU A 331 32.40 3.57 -54.30
C GLU A 331 33.12 4.70 -53.51
N THR A 332 33.20 4.45 -52.20
CA THR A 332 34.30 4.67 -51.23
C THR A 332 34.32 5.94 -50.33
N ASP A 333 34.31 5.68 -49.02
CA ASP A 333 34.54 6.50 -47.79
C ASP A 333 35.77 7.46 -47.88
N PRO A 334 35.93 8.54 -47.05
CA PRO A 334 35.72 8.55 -45.58
C PRO A 334 35.22 9.87 -44.90
N ALA A 335 34.73 9.72 -43.66
CA ALA A 335 34.77 10.64 -42.49
C ALA A 335 34.46 12.14 -42.66
N ASP A 336 33.37 12.63 -42.04
CA ASP A 336 33.44 13.63 -40.95
C ASP A 336 32.08 13.94 -40.30
N GLY A 337 32.10 14.20 -38.99
CA GLY A 337 31.18 15.12 -38.30
C GLY A 337 29.69 14.80 -38.20
N ALA A 338 29.29 13.78 -37.43
CA ALA A 338 27.92 13.70 -36.91
C ALA A 338 27.83 14.38 -35.53
N ALA A 339 27.33 15.61 -35.54
CA ALA A 339 26.85 16.31 -34.35
C ALA A 339 25.70 15.54 -33.68
N PRO A 340 25.58 15.57 -32.34
CA PRO A 340 24.60 14.78 -31.62
C PRO A 340 23.17 15.29 -31.88
N THR A 341 22.33 14.38 -32.36
CA THR A 341 20.87 14.48 -32.43
C THR A 341 20.29 14.67 -31.02
N PRO A 342 19.25 15.49 -30.81
CA PRO A 342 18.65 15.69 -29.49
C PRO A 342 18.05 14.38 -28.98
N THR A 343 18.59 13.93 -27.85
CA THR A 343 18.20 12.74 -27.10
C THR A 343 16.73 12.85 -26.69
N GLY A 344 15.88 12.01 -27.28
CA GLY A 344 14.57 11.71 -26.71
C GLY A 344 14.77 11.13 -25.30
N SER A 345 13.87 11.47 -24.38
CA SER A 345 13.89 11.04 -22.97
C SER A 345 14.21 9.56 -22.85
N THR A 346 15.48 9.27 -22.65
CA THR A 346 16.01 7.94 -22.44
C THR A 346 15.79 7.66 -20.97
N GLU A 347 15.09 6.59 -20.63
CA GLU A 347 14.98 6.16 -19.25
C GLU A 347 16.38 5.98 -18.65
N PRO A 348 16.63 6.46 -17.42
CA PRO A 348 17.95 6.41 -16.82
C PRO A 348 18.42 4.96 -16.71
N THR A 349 19.65 4.70 -17.12
CA THR A 349 20.23 3.37 -16.99
C THR A 349 20.59 3.08 -15.53
N PRO A 350 20.78 1.81 -15.15
CA PRO A 350 21.25 1.47 -13.80
C PRO A 350 22.52 2.21 -13.37
N ASP A 351 23.46 2.42 -14.31
CA ASP A 351 24.70 3.17 -14.04
C ASP A 351 24.42 4.65 -13.77
N ASP A 352 23.42 5.24 -14.45
CA ASP A 352 22.98 6.62 -14.18
C ASP A 352 22.38 6.74 -12.78
N LEU A 353 21.58 5.76 -12.35
CA LEU A 353 20.96 5.75 -11.02
C LEU A 353 22.02 5.62 -9.92
N VAL A 354 23.04 4.78 -10.11
CA VAL A 354 24.20 4.68 -9.20
C VAL A 354 24.90 6.04 -9.07
N ALA A 355 25.17 6.71 -10.19
CA ALA A 355 25.83 8.02 -10.20
C ALA A 355 24.95 9.14 -9.61
N VAL A 356 23.64 9.08 -9.78
CA VAL A 356 22.67 9.98 -9.13
C VAL A 356 22.70 9.78 -7.62
N THR A 357 22.62 8.54 -7.14
CA THR A 357 22.65 8.25 -5.71
C THR A 357 23.96 8.69 -5.05
N ASP A 358 25.11 8.45 -5.68
CA ASP A 358 26.39 8.88 -5.11
C ASP A 358 26.46 10.41 -4.97
N ARG A 359 25.96 11.16 -5.97
CA ARG A 359 25.86 12.63 -5.90
C ARG A 359 24.94 13.10 -4.78
N LEU A 360 23.78 12.48 -4.61
CA LEU A 360 22.82 12.83 -3.56
C LEU A 360 23.40 12.57 -2.15
N LEU A 361 24.11 11.46 -1.96
CA LEU A 361 24.78 11.15 -0.69
C LEU A 361 25.91 12.13 -0.38
N THR A 362 26.70 12.51 -1.38
CA THR A 362 27.75 13.53 -1.24
C THR A 362 27.17 14.91 -0.91
N ALA A 363 26.10 15.32 -1.61
CA ALA A 363 25.42 16.59 -1.36
C ALA A 363 24.84 16.63 0.06
N ARG A 364 24.19 15.54 0.50
CA ARG A 364 23.69 15.40 1.86
C ARG A 364 24.80 15.52 2.91
N ALA A 365 25.93 14.83 2.72
CA ALA A 365 27.07 14.92 3.64
C ALA A 365 27.61 16.37 3.73
N GLY A 366 27.55 17.12 2.61
CA GLY A 366 27.89 18.54 2.56
C GLY A 366 26.91 19.45 3.30
N CYS A 367 25.63 19.11 3.37
CA CYS A 367 24.62 19.88 4.12
C CYS A 367 24.79 19.80 5.65
N GLY A 368 25.40 18.73 6.17
CA GLY A 368 25.53 18.52 7.61
C GLY A 368 24.17 18.51 8.32
N GLU A 369 23.97 19.40 9.30
CA GLU A 369 22.70 19.56 10.04
C GLU A 369 21.79 20.68 9.48
N ASP A 370 22.16 21.31 8.35
CA ASP A 370 21.35 22.37 7.73
C ASP A 370 20.05 21.81 7.12
N ARG A 371 18.92 22.15 7.75
CA ARG A 371 17.61 21.60 7.38
C ARG A 371 17.08 22.13 6.06
N GLU A 372 17.45 23.35 5.66
CA GLU A 372 16.99 23.94 4.41
C GLU A 372 17.71 23.26 3.24
N CYS A 373 19.02 23.06 3.36
CA CYS A 373 19.83 22.28 2.41
C CYS A 373 19.36 20.82 2.32
N LEU A 374 19.05 20.18 3.45
CA LEU A 374 18.56 18.80 3.47
C LEU A 374 17.18 18.64 2.82
N ALA A 375 16.30 19.65 2.89
CA ALA A 375 14.96 19.58 2.32
C ALA A 375 14.94 19.53 0.79
N GLU A 376 16.02 19.96 0.12
CA GLU A 376 16.16 19.83 -1.34
C GLU A 376 16.58 18.42 -1.76
N ILE A 377 17.16 17.64 -0.84
CA ILE A 377 17.77 16.34 -1.12
C ILE A 377 16.94 15.18 -0.53
N LEU A 378 16.24 15.43 0.58
CA LEU A 378 15.45 14.44 1.32
C LEU A 378 13.96 14.78 1.24
N VAL A 379 13.15 13.75 0.96
CA VAL A 379 11.68 13.87 1.00
C VAL A 379 11.19 14.20 2.43
N ASP A 380 11.84 13.63 3.44
CA ASP A 380 11.57 13.93 4.86
C ASP A 380 12.87 14.30 5.61
N PRO A 381 13.19 15.59 5.76
CA PRO A 381 14.37 16.05 6.50
C PRO A 381 14.17 16.01 8.03
N GLN A 382 13.00 15.60 8.52
CA GLN A 382 12.74 15.46 9.97
C GLN A 382 13.16 14.11 10.53
N ARG A 383 13.30 13.10 9.66
CA ARG A 383 13.77 11.76 10.02
C ARG A 383 15.28 11.67 9.83
N ALA A 384 16.05 11.87 10.90
CA ALA A 384 17.49 11.61 10.86
C ALA A 384 17.72 10.09 10.75
N PRO A 385 18.28 9.57 9.65
CA PRO A 385 18.55 8.15 9.54
C PRO A 385 19.79 7.77 10.35
N ALA A 386 19.93 6.48 10.65
CA ALA A 386 21.05 5.97 11.41
C ALA A 386 22.38 6.22 10.66
N ALA A 387 23.43 6.55 11.41
CA ALA A 387 24.76 6.73 10.85
C ALA A 387 25.29 5.41 10.28
N GLY A 388 25.78 5.42 9.05
CA GLY A 388 26.26 4.19 8.40
C GLY A 388 27.02 4.41 7.10
N ALA A 389 27.04 3.40 6.23
CA ALA A 389 27.81 3.44 4.99
C ALA A 389 27.40 4.60 4.04
N ALA A 390 26.18 5.13 4.18
CA ALA A 390 25.70 6.29 3.42
C ALA A 390 26.44 7.60 3.75
N ASP A 391 26.97 7.72 4.97
CA ASP A 391 27.66 8.94 5.43
C ASP A 391 29.17 8.89 5.17
N LEU A 392 29.66 7.77 4.63
CA LEU A 392 31.06 7.62 4.26
C LEU A 392 31.39 8.41 2.99
N PRO A 393 32.61 8.94 2.83
CA PRO A 393 33.07 9.55 1.59
C PRO A 393 33.01 8.60 0.37
N THR A 394 32.84 9.16 -0.84
CA THR A 394 32.73 8.39 -2.10
C THR A 394 33.88 7.39 -2.32
N ASP A 395 35.10 7.73 -1.91
CA ASP A 395 36.30 6.89 -2.11
C ASP A 395 36.36 5.64 -1.20
N VAL A 396 35.51 5.57 -0.18
CA VAL A 396 35.47 4.47 0.79
C VAL A 396 34.09 3.80 0.88
N ARG A 397 33.15 4.13 -0.02
CA ARG A 397 31.84 3.46 -0.16
C ARG A 397 31.64 2.91 -1.57
N THR A 398 30.87 1.83 -1.68
CA THR A 398 30.37 1.29 -2.94
C THR A 398 28.86 1.43 -2.98
N VAL A 399 28.32 1.94 -4.08
CA VAL A 399 26.89 2.00 -4.36
C VAL A 399 26.56 0.95 -5.42
N THR A 400 25.63 0.05 -5.11
CA THR A 400 25.20 -1.04 -5.99
C THR A 400 23.71 -0.92 -6.26
N PHE A 401 23.32 -0.79 -7.52
CA PHE A 401 21.92 -0.82 -7.93
C PHE A 401 21.30 -2.19 -7.65
N LEU A 402 20.11 -2.21 -7.04
CA LEU A 402 19.37 -3.44 -6.76
C LEU A 402 18.14 -3.58 -7.65
N ASP A 403 17.31 -2.53 -7.74
CA ASP A 403 16.03 -2.59 -8.46
C ASP A 403 15.51 -1.21 -8.86
N ASP A 404 14.70 -1.16 -9.92
CA ASP A 404 13.94 0.02 -10.38
C ASP A 404 12.44 -0.32 -10.40
N LEU A 405 11.68 0.45 -9.64
CA LEU A 405 10.26 0.28 -9.39
C LEU A 405 9.41 1.31 -10.15
N GLY A 406 9.89 1.82 -11.28
CA GLY A 406 9.10 2.67 -12.18
C GLY A 406 8.84 4.06 -11.62
N GLY A 407 9.90 4.72 -11.16
CA GLY A 407 9.86 6.05 -10.51
C GLY A 407 10.48 6.08 -9.11
N ALA A 408 10.90 4.92 -8.61
CA ALA A 408 11.71 4.77 -7.40
C ALA A 408 12.82 3.75 -7.67
N ALA A 409 14.05 4.01 -7.24
CA ALA A 409 15.15 3.07 -7.36
C ALA A 409 15.70 2.69 -5.99
N VAL A 410 16.05 1.41 -5.83
CA VAL A 410 16.61 0.85 -4.60
C VAL A 410 18.07 0.51 -4.83
N LEU A 411 18.95 1.05 -3.98
CA LEU A 411 20.38 0.86 -4.05
C LEU A 411 20.93 0.39 -2.71
N ARG A 412 22.01 -0.38 -2.74
CA ARG A 412 22.77 -0.77 -1.56
C ARG A 412 24.05 0.03 -1.47
N VAL A 413 24.34 0.55 -0.28
CA VAL A 413 25.60 1.21 0.05
C VAL A 413 26.35 0.36 1.06
N SER A 414 27.63 0.14 0.81
CA SER A 414 28.51 -0.63 1.69
C SER A 414 29.87 0.05 1.77
N ALA A 415 30.50 -0.03 2.94
CA ALA A 415 31.89 0.41 3.07
C ALA A 415 32.82 -0.51 2.27
N HIS A 416 33.89 0.05 1.72
CA HIS A 416 34.95 -0.76 1.14
C HIS A 416 35.57 -1.70 2.19
N GLU A 417 35.87 -2.93 1.81
CA GLU A 417 36.47 -3.94 2.71
C GLU A 417 37.80 -3.49 3.33
N THR A 418 38.49 -2.53 2.72
CA THR A 418 39.74 -1.93 3.20
C THR A 418 39.56 -0.78 4.20
N SER A 419 38.33 -0.39 4.51
CA SER A 419 38.06 0.64 5.52
C SER A 419 38.08 0.02 6.92
N ASN A 420 38.89 0.58 7.82
CA ASN A 420 39.11 0.08 9.19
C ASN A 420 37.90 0.20 10.13
N GLY A 421 36.71 0.53 9.62
CA GLY A 421 35.46 0.62 10.36
C GLY A 421 34.40 -0.21 9.67
N SER A 422 33.85 -1.21 10.37
CA SER A 422 32.70 -1.98 9.90
C SER A 422 31.44 -1.11 9.95
N ALA A 423 31.31 -0.17 9.02
CA ALA A 423 30.07 0.59 8.86
C ALA A 423 28.98 -0.37 8.39
N VAL A 424 27.79 -0.25 8.99
CA VAL A 424 26.63 -1.07 8.63
C VAL A 424 26.28 -0.75 7.18
N SER A 425 26.13 -1.78 6.34
CA SER A 425 25.65 -1.61 4.97
C SER A 425 24.23 -1.06 5.01
N GLN A 426 23.89 -0.16 4.11
CA GLN A 426 22.60 0.51 4.10
C GLN A 426 21.89 0.34 2.77
N LEU A 427 20.56 0.36 2.80
CA LEU A 427 19.69 0.44 1.63
C LEU A 427 19.19 1.87 1.48
N ILE A 428 19.30 2.40 0.27
CA ILE A 428 18.89 3.76 -0.10
C ILE A 428 17.76 3.65 -1.09
N VAL A 429 16.68 4.38 -0.83
CA VAL A 429 15.58 4.52 -1.77
C VAL A 429 15.60 5.94 -2.31
N ILE A 430 15.75 6.08 -3.62
CA ILE A 430 15.58 7.36 -4.31
C ILE A 430 14.27 7.36 -5.09
N VAL A 431 13.63 8.52 -5.20
CA VAL A 431 12.39 8.70 -5.96
C VAL A 431 12.50 9.88 -6.90
N ARG A 432 11.82 9.79 -8.04
CA ARG A 432 11.75 10.86 -9.02
C ARG A 432 10.56 11.76 -8.71
N ILE A 433 10.82 13.04 -8.43
CA ILE A 433 9.79 14.08 -8.25
C ILE A 433 9.97 15.10 -9.38
N GLY A 434 9.06 15.08 -10.35
CA GLY A 434 9.24 15.86 -11.59
C GLY A 434 10.44 15.35 -12.40
N GLU A 435 11.42 16.23 -12.63
CA GLU A 435 12.66 15.89 -13.34
C GLU A 435 13.85 15.57 -12.41
N GLU A 436 13.66 15.70 -11.10
CA GLU A 436 14.72 15.55 -10.10
C GLU A 436 14.61 14.25 -9.32
N TRP A 437 15.76 13.75 -8.86
CA TRP A 437 15.84 12.59 -7.98
C TRP A 437 16.19 13.04 -6.57
N VAL A 438 15.44 12.54 -5.59
CA VAL A 438 15.64 12.85 -4.17
C VAL A 438 15.70 11.57 -3.35
N ILE A 439 16.40 11.61 -2.22
CA ILE A 439 16.47 10.50 -1.27
C ILE A 439 15.15 10.46 -0.49
N ARG A 440 14.47 9.32 -0.54
CA ARG A 440 13.25 9.09 0.24
C ARG A 440 13.57 8.51 1.61
N ASP A 441 14.38 7.46 1.66
CA ASP A 441 14.68 6.75 2.91
C ASP A 441 16.07 6.09 2.88
N ILE A 442 16.63 5.87 4.07
CA ILE A 442 17.87 5.16 4.33
C ILE A 442 17.64 4.15 5.45
N HIS A 443 17.92 2.88 5.16
CA HIS A 443 17.74 1.77 6.11
C HIS A 443 19.05 1.01 6.31
N ASP A 444 19.24 0.46 7.50
CA ASP A 444 20.32 -0.50 7.71
C ASP A 444 19.97 -1.82 7.02
N ALA A 445 20.87 -2.30 6.16
CA ALA A 445 20.82 -3.65 5.62
C ALA A 445 21.22 -4.59 6.76
N GLY A 446 20.22 -5.18 7.43
CA GLY A 446 20.44 -6.09 8.57
C GLY A 446 21.59 -7.05 8.32
N ALA A 447 22.52 -7.12 9.27
CA ALA A 447 23.72 -7.96 9.14
C ALA A 447 23.30 -9.43 8.97
N THR A 448 23.58 -10.00 7.80
CA THR A 448 23.60 -11.45 7.63
C THR A 448 24.82 -11.98 8.38
N SER A 449 24.60 -12.47 9.61
CA SER A 449 25.57 -13.31 10.34
C SER A 449 25.46 -14.76 9.90
#